data_AF-A0A852THS9-F1
#
_entry.id   AF-A0A852THS9-F1
#
_cell.length_a   1.000
_cell.length_b   1.000
_cell.length_c   1.000
_cell.angle_alpha   90.00
_cell.angle_beta   90.00
_cell.angle_gamma   90.00
#
_symmetry.space_group_name_H-M   'P 1'
#
loop_
_entity.id
_entity.type
_entity.pdbx_description
1 polymer ?
#
loop_
_entity_poly.entity_id
_entity_poly.type
_entity_poly.pdbx_seq_one_letter_code
_entity_poly.pdbx_strand_id
1 'polypeptide(L)' 'MPAELSFVTESVVVAKYNQLGSEGYSSESIEGLAITYHDDVFRLYMPYLDQYSDTRGANRLRML' A
#
# COMPACT_ATOMS: atom_id res chain seq x y z
N MET A 1 -4.44 12.49 7.81
CA MET A 1 -4.65 11.32 6.93
C MET A 1 -6.15 11.21 6.66
N PRO A 2 -6.59 11.01 5.40
CA PRO A 2 -7.99 10.76 5.07
C PRO A 2 -8.48 9.46 5.69
N ALA A 3 -9.68 9.45 6.27
CA ALA A 3 -10.25 8.26 6.89
C ALA A 3 -10.50 7.15 5.86
N GLU A 4 -10.78 7.54 4.62
CA GLU A 4 -11.02 6.66 3.47
C GLU A 4 -9.78 5.90 3.02
N LEU A 5 -8.57 6.34 3.42
CA LEU A 5 -7.28 5.72 3.06
C LEU A 5 -6.55 5.13 4.27
N SER A 6 -7.20 5.04 5.44
CA SER A 6 -6.60 4.49 6.66
C SER A 6 -6.13 3.05 6.46
N PHE A 7 -6.94 2.22 5.78
CA PHE A 7 -6.62 0.82 5.49
C PHE A 7 -5.37 0.65 4.61
N VAL A 8 -5.12 1.57 3.66
CA VAL A 8 -3.91 1.58 2.82
C VAL A 8 -2.69 1.79 3.70
N THR A 9 -2.78 2.76 4.62
CA THR A 9 -1.67 3.10 5.53
C THR A 9 -1.36 1.93 6.45
N GLU A 10 -2.38 1.34 7.08
CA GLU A 10 -2.22 0.17 7.96
C GLU A 10 -1.55 -1.00 7.24
N SER A 11 -2.03 -1.33 6.04
CA SER A 11 -1.52 -2.46 5.26
C SER A 11 -0.06 -2.23 4.81
N VAL A 12 0.27 -1.02 4.37
CA VAL A 12 1.65 -0.65 3.98
C VAL A 12 2.59 -0.69 5.18
N VAL A 13 2.15 -0.23 6.36
CA VAL A 13 2.94 -0.27 7.59
C VAL A 13 3.20 -1.72 8.00
N VAL A 14 2.20 -2.61 7.96
CA VAL A 14 2.38 -4.04 8.24
C VAL A 14 3.35 -4.68 7.25
N ALA A 15 3.19 -4.41 5.95
CA ALA A 15 4.07 -4.95 4.91
C ALA A 15 5.52 -4.48 5.10
N LYS A 16 5.73 -3.19 5.40
CA LYS A 16 7.07 -2.63 5.63
C LYS A 16 7.67 -3.12 6.94
N TYR A 17 6.87 -3.26 8.00
CA TYR A 17 7.34 -3.83 9.26
C TYR A 17 7.81 -5.28 9.07
N ASN A 18 7.05 -6.08 8.33
CA ASN A 18 7.43 -7.46 8.02
C ASN A 18 8.66 -7.53 7.10
N GLN A 19 8.83 -6.58 6.19
CA GLN A 19 10.00 -6.47 5.31
C GLN A 19 11.26 -6.04 6.07
N LEU A 20 11.16 -5.07 6.99
CA LEU A 20 12.28 -4.66 7.86
C LEU A 20 12.65 -5.79 8.84
N GLY A 21 11.66 -6.52 9.33
CA GLY A 21 11.89 -7.73 10.14
C GLY A 21 12.58 -8.86 9.38
N SER A 22 12.61 -8.81 8.04
CA SER A 22 13.27 -9.79 7.17
C SER A 22 14.59 -9.28 6.56
N GLU A 23 15.21 -8.25 7.16
CA GLU A 23 16.54 -7.72 6.80
C GLU A 23 17.64 -8.82 6.86
N GLY A 24 17.73 -9.61 5.80
CA GLY A 24 18.61 -10.78 5.69
C GLY A 24 18.03 -11.93 4.86
N TYR A 25 16.71 -11.96 4.69
CA TYR A 25 16.00 -12.95 3.88
C TYR A 25 15.29 -12.25 2.71
N SER A 26 15.91 -12.33 1.52
CA SER A 26 15.25 -11.94 0.26
C SER A 26 14.01 -12.82 -0.04
N SER A 27 13.91 -13.97 0.62
CA SER A 27 12.78 -14.89 0.58
C SER A 27 12.92 -15.83 1.77
N GLU A 28 11.95 -15.85 2.69
CA GLU A 28 11.86 -16.92 3.68
C GLU A 28 10.86 -17.95 3.16
N SER A 29 11.30 -19.20 3.00
CA SER A 29 10.47 -20.31 2.57
C SER A 29 10.19 -21.19 3.78
N ILE A 30 9.17 -20.83 4.57
CA ILE A 30 8.69 -21.66 5.67
C ILE A 30 7.77 -22.72 5.07
N GLU A 31 8.23 -23.98 5.07
CA GLU A 31 7.50 -25.21 4.68
C GLU A 31 6.21 -25.02 3.86
N GLY A 32 6.34 -24.48 2.64
CA GLY A 32 5.25 -24.37 1.66
C GLY A 32 4.65 -22.97 1.44
N LEU A 33 5.06 -21.96 2.21
CA LEU A 33 4.63 -20.56 2.04
C LEU A 33 5.81 -19.70 1.58
N ALA A 34 5.82 -19.34 0.29
CA ALA A 34 6.77 -18.38 -0.25
C ALA A 34 6.20 -16.96 -0.07
N ILE A 35 6.77 -16.18 0.85
CA ILE A 35 6.42 -14.77 1.00
C ILE A 35 7.30 -13.96 0.05
N THR A 36 6.73 -13.55 -1.09
CA THR A 36 7.40 -12.62 -2.02
C THR A 36 7.05 -11.20 -1.62
N TYR A 37 8.02 -10.49 -1.03
CA TYR A 37 7.88 -9.06 -0.78
C TYR A 37 8.07 -8.31 -2.10
N HIS A 38 7.01 -7.70 -2.63
CA HIS A 38 7.13 -6.82 -3.79
C HIS A 38 7.75 -5.49 -3.37
N ASP A 39 8.74 -5.01 -4.13
CA ASP A 39 9.42 -3.74 -3.86
C ASP A 39 8.45 -2.54 -3.81
N ASP A 40 7.38 -2.61 -4.60
CA ASP A 40 6.33 -1.58 -4.66
C ASP A 40 5.04 -2.05 -3.98
N VAL A 41 4.98 -1.85 -2.67
CA VAL A 41 3.80 -2.12 -1.83
C VAL A 41 2.60 -1.23 -2.17
N PHE A 42 2.82 -0.09 -2.85
CA PHE A 42 1.74 0.83 -3.21
C PHE A 42 1.01 0.42 -4.48
N ARG A 43 1.63 -0.40 -5.33
CA ARG A 43 1.04 -0.87 -6.59
C ARG A 43 -0.34 -1.49 -6.44
N LEU A 44 -0.56 -2.26 -5.37
CA LEU A 44 -1.85 -2.88 -5.06
C LEU A 44 -2.94 -1.86 -4.68
N TYR A 45 -2.54 -0.68 -4.22
CA TYR A 45 -3.44 0.36 -3.75
C TYR A 45 -3.64 1.51 -4.74
N MET A 46 -2.90 1.52 -5.86
CA MET A 46 -3.01 2.53 -6.91
C MET A 46 -4.46 2.81 -7.33
N PRO A 47 -5.32 1.81 -7.60
CA PRO A 47 -6.72 2.08 -7.99
C PRO A 47 -7.51 2.87 -6.95
N TYR A 48 -7.27 2.62 -5.66
CA TYR A 48 -7.94 3.34 -4.56
C TYR A 48 -7.40 4.76 -4.40
N LEU A 49 -6.08 4.93 -4.57
CA LEU A 49 -5.42 6.23 -4.50
C LEU A 49 -5.83 7.12 -5.69
N ASP A 50 -5.92 6.56 -6.88
CA ASP A 50 -6.38 7.23 -8.10
C ASP A 50 -7.85 7.64 -7.95
N GLN A 51 -8.73 6.72 -7.53
CA GLN A 51 -10.14 7.04 -7.28
C GLN A 51 -10.30 8.17 -6.25
N TYR A 52 -9.50 8.14 -5.18
CA TYR A 52 -9.53 9.19 -4.16
C TYR A 52 -9.03 10.54 -4.71
N SER A 53 -7.96 10.52 -5.51
CA SER A 53 -7.42 11.70 -6.19
C SER A 53 -8.45 12.31 -7.15
N ASP A 54 -9.11 11.50 -7.96
CA ASP A 54 -10.13 11.95 -8.91
C ASP A 54 -11.34 12.55 -8.20
N THR A 55 -11.80 11.92 -7.11
CA THR A 55 -12.95 12.41 -6.33
C THR A 55 -12.66 13.78 -5.71
N ARG A 56 -11.44 14.01 -5.20
CA ARG A 56 -11.07 15.30 -4.59
C ARG A 56 -10.56 16.33 -5.61
N GLY A 57 -9.99 15.88 -6.73
CA GLY A 57 -9.60 16.71 -7.87
C GLY A 57 -10.81 17.28 -8.62
N ALA A 58 -11.87 16.48 -8.80
CA ALA A 58 -13.13 16.92 -9.39
C ALA A 58 -13.81 18.01 -8.55
N ASN A 59 -13.71 17.96 -7.22
CA ASN A 59 -14.25 19.00 -6.34
C ASN A 59 -13.47 20.32 -6.43
N ARG A 60 -12.18 20.31 -6.82
CA ARG A 60 -11.41 21.54 -7.07
C ARG A 60 -11.76 22.19 -8.41
N LEU A 61 -12.12 21.39 -9.42
CA LEU A 61 -12.48 21.87 -10.76
C LEU A 61 -13.92 22.42 -10.85
N ARG A 62 -14.82 22.02 -9.95
CA ARG A 62 -16.20 22.54 -9.91
C ARG A 62 -16.34 23.91 -9.25
N MET A 63 -15.25 24.48 -8.74
CA MET A 63 -15.23 25.76 -8.02
C MET A 63 -14.60 26.90 -8.84
N LEU A 64 -14.30 26.68 -10.13
CA LEU A 64 -13.77 27.68 -11.06
C LEU A 64 -14.79 27.99 -12.17
#